data_AF-A0A936K905-F1
#
_entry.id   AF-A0A936K905-F1
#
_cell.length_a   1.000
_cell.length_b   1.000
_cell.length_c   1.000
_cell.angle_alpha   90.00
_cell.angle_beta   90.00
_cell.angle_gamma   90.00
#
_symmetry.space_group_name_H-M   'P 1'
#
loop_
_entity.id
_entity.type
_entity.pdbx_description
1 polymer ?
#
loop_
_entity_poly.entity_id
_entity_poly.type
_entity_poly.pdbx_seq_one_letter_code
_entity_poly.pdbx_strand_id
1 'polypeptide(L)'
;MPNYQIVPLDFEPWVGSIQPVFRRSKETFRATEVRQDKPADGSARQAYFEGQLRRISAVTPDGLVPVFTRWNDGIGRRLDLGCIGHSVRRNVIERPQNDPIAGFVSHIVLR
;
A
#
# COMPACT_ATOMS: atom_id res chain seq x y z
N MET A 1 5.60 20.10 8.91
CA MET A 1 4.62 19.03 9.21
C MET A 1 4.20 18.42 7.89
N PRO A 2 4.12 17.08 7.74
CA PRO A 2 3.58 16.48 6.52
C PRO A 2 2.15 16.99 6.30
N ASN A 3 1.86 17.44 5.08
CA ASN A 3 0.55 17.94 4.70
C ASN A 3 -0.35 16.73 4.39
N TYR A 4 -1.34 16.46 5.24
CA TYR A 4 -2.26 15.34 5.04
C TYR A 4 -3.52 15.83 4.33
N GLN A 5 -3.86 15.21 3.21
CA GLN A 5 -5.14 15.39 2.55
C GLN A 5 -6.15 14.39 3.12
N ILE A 6 -7.30 14.89 3.60
CA ILE A 6 -8.42 14.05 4.00
C ILE A 6 -9.23 13.71 2.75
N VAL A 7 -9.48 12.42 2.55
CA VAL A 7 -10.24 11.93 1.40
C VAL A 7 -11.35 11.01 1.90
N PRO A 8 -12.62 11.22 1.49
CA PRO A 8 -13.70 10.33 1.85
C PRO A 8 -13.55 9.02 1.06
N LEU A 9 -13.02 8.00 1.73
CA LEU A 9 -12.92 6.63 1.24
C LEU A 9 -13.62 5.71 2.23
N ASP A 10 -14.55 4.90 1.74
CA ASP A 10 -15.11 3.82 2.54
C ASP A 10 -14.03 2.79 2.81
N PHE A 11 -13.60 2.73 4.08
CA PHE A 11 -12.70 1.70 4.55
C PHE A 11 -13.49 0.41 4.76
N GLU A 12 -13.21 -0.57 3.93
CA GLU A 12 -13.58 -1.95 4.21
C GLU A 12 -12.37 -2.63 4.88
N PRO A 13 -12.52 -3.27 6.04
CA PRO A 13 -11.49 -4.15 6.57
C PRO A 13 -11.46 -5.47 5.79
N TRP A 14 -10.27 -6.04 5.61
CA TRP A 14 -10.18 -7.41 5.10
C TRP A 14 -10.69 -8.40 6.16
N VAL A 15 -11.85 -9.01 5.92
CA VAL A 15 -12.51 -9.92 6.87
C VAL A 15 -12.10 -11.40 6.65
N GLY A 16 -11.35 -11.69 5.57
CA GLY A 16 -11.07 -13.07 5.15
C GLY A 16 -9.80 -13.73 5.72
N SER A 17 -8.97 -13.03 6.51
CA SER A 17 -7.81 -13.66 7.16
C SER A 17 -7.28 -12.87 8.37
N ILE A 18 -6.50 -13.56 9.22
CA ILE A 18 -5.79 -12.97 10.36
C ILE A 18 -4.74 -11.93 9.91
N GLN A 19 -4.28 -12.01 8.66
CA GLN A 19 -3.21 -11.13 8.15
C GLN A 19 -3.80 -9.94 7.39
N PRO A 20 -3.85 -8.73 7.99
CA PRO A 20 -4.39 -7.57 7.30
C PRO A 20 -3.49 -7.16 6.12
N VAL A 21 -4.09 -6.52 5.12
CA VAL A 21 -3.37 -5.94 3.98
C VAL A 21 -2.88 -4.51 4.27
N PHE A 22 -3.45 -3.87 5.29
CA PHE A 22 -2.98 -2.65 5.93
C PHE A 22 -2.59 -2.97 7.38
N ARG A 23 -1.29 -3.04 7.66
CA ARG A 23 -0.78 -3.35 9.01
C ARG A 23 -0.70 -2.11 9.87
N ARG A 24 -1.06 -2.21 11.14
CA ARG A 24 -0.73 -1.17 12.13
C ARG A 24 0.79 -1.09 12.24
N SER A 25 1.38 0.00 11.75
CA SER A 25 2.82 0.24 11.80
C SER A 25 3.08 1.70 11.48
N LYS A 26 4.07 2.29 12.17
CA LYS A 26 4.64 3.60 11.87
C LYS A 26 6.03 3.49 11.24
N GLU A 27 6.52 2.26 11.04
CA GLU A 27 7.88 2.01 10.58
C GLU A 27 7.97 2.24 9.08
N THR A 28 8.94 3.06 8.69
CA THR A 28 9.36 3.26 7.30
C THR A 28 10.06 2.03 6.75
N PHE A 29 10.04 1.86 5.44
CA PHE A 29 10.79 0.81 4.76
C PHE A 29 11.42 1.34 3.47
N ARG A 30 12.56 0.77 3.10
CA ARG A 30 13.27 1.05 1.85
C ARG A 30 12.78 0.12 0.74
N ALA A 31 12.95 0.55 -0.51
CA ALA A 31 12.61 -0.23 -1.69
C ALA A 31 13.28 -1.62 -1.70
N THR A 32 14.51 -1.72 -1.17
CA THR A 32 15.26 -2.99 -1.04
C THR A 32 14.62 -3.99 -0.08
N GLU A 33 13.72 -3.55 0.80
CA GLU A 33 13.01 -4.40 1.76
C GLU A 33 11.75 -5.04 1.17
N VAL A 34 11.31 -4.60 -0.01
CA VAL A 34 10.18 -5.17 -0.73
C VAL A 34 10.63 -6.46 -1.43
N ARG A 35 10.44 -7.60 -0.74
CA ARG A 35 10.80 -8.91 -1.28
C ARG A 35 9.84 -9.34 -2.39
N GLN A 36 10.40 -9.91 -3.46
CA GLN A 36 9.71 -10.44 -4.63
C GLN A 36 10.11 -11.91 -4.89
N ASP A 37 10.66 -12.58 -3.90
CA ASP A 37 11.18 -13.95 -3.95
C ASP A 37 10.08 -15.00 -4.05
N LYS A 38 8.88 -14.69 -3.55
CA LYS A 38 7.72 -15.57 -3.64
C LYS A 38 6.95 -15.40 -4.97
N PRO A 39 6.35 -16.48 -5.49
CA PRO A 39 5.49 -16.41 -6.67
C PRO A 39 4.32 -15.43 -6.45
N ALA A 40 3.74 -14.94 -7.55
CA ALA A 40 2.55 -14.09 -7.51
C ALA A 40 1.42 -14.76 -6.72
N ASP A 41 0.86 -14.05 -5.74
CA ASP A 41 -0.25 -14.56 -4.96
C ASP A 41 -1.58 -14.30 -5.69
N GLY A 42 -2.32 -15.37 -5.97
CA GLY A 42 -3.67 -15.33 -6.53
C GLY A 42 -4.77 -15.32 -5.47
N SER A 43 -4.41 -15.21 -4.19
CA SER A 43 -5.37 -15.27 -3.08
C SER A 43 -6.38 -14.13 -3.11
N ALA A 44 -7.54 -14.38 -2.48
CA ALA A 44 -8.55 -13.34 -2.25
C ALA A 44 -7.98 -12.15 -1.45
N ARG A 45 -6.99 -12.38 -0.57
CA ARG A 45 -6.28 -11.32 0.17
C ARG A 45 -5.51 -10.41 -0.79
N GLN A 46 -4.81 -10.98 -1.77
CA GLN A 46 -4.07 -10.19 -2.75
C GLN A 46 -5.02 -9.43 -3.69
N ALA A 47 -6.08 -10.07 -4.17
CA ALA A 47 -7.10 -9.39 -4.98
C ALA A 47 -7.76 -8.23 -4.22
N TYR A 48 -8.04 -8.43 -2.93
CA TYR A 48 -8.55 -7.39 -2.05
C TYR A 48 -7.59 -6.20 -1.94
N PHE A 49 -6.30 -6.47 -1.69
CA PHE A 49 -5.28 -5.43 -1.63
C PHE A 49 -5.23 -4.61 -2.93
N GLU A 50 -5.20 -5.25 -4.09
CA GLU A 50 -5.17 -4.59 -5.39
C GLU A 50 -6.42 -3.73 -5.63
N GLY A 51 -7.61 -4.22 -5.22
CA GLY A 51 -8.85 -3.44 -5.26
C GLY A 51 -8.77 -2.17 -4.39
N GLN A 52 -8.18 -2.28 -3.19
CA GLN A 52 -7.98 -1.12 -2.32
C GLN A 52 -6.96 -0.13 -2.91
N LEU A 53 -5.88 -0.60 -3.56
CA LEU A 53 -4.94 0.29 -4.26
C LEU A 53 -5.66 1.11 -5.33
N ARG A 54 -6.51 0.46 -6.15
CA ARG A 54 -7.29 1.14 -7.21
C ARG A 54 -8.23 2.18 -6.62
N ARG A 55 -8.96 1.84 -5.55
CA ARG A 55 -9.85 2.79 -4.84
C ARG A 55 -9.09 4.01 -4.33
N ILE A 56 -7.92 3.81 -3.71
CA ILE A 56 -7.09 4.92 -3.21
C ILE A 56 -6.56 5.75 -4.38
N SER A 57 -6.03 5.11 -5.43
CA SER A 57 -5.46 5.82 -6.58
C SER A 57 -6.46 6.73 -7.30
N ALA A 58 -7.74 6.34 -7.31
CA ALA A 58 -8.80 7.09 -7.99
C ALA A 58 -9.09 8.46 -7.34
N VAL A 59 -8.60 8.67 -6.11
CA VAL A 59 -8.87 9.88 -5.32
C VAL A 59 -7.58 10.59 -4.88
N THR A 60 -6.42 10.07 -5.26
CA THR A 60 -5.11 10.68 -5.02
C THR A 60 -4.58 11.34 -6.28
N PRO A 61 -3.89 12.50 -6.18
CA PRO A 61 -3.20 13.11 -7.32
C PRO A 61 -2.27 12.12 -8.03
N ASP A 62 -2.24 12.20 -9.36
CA ASP A 62 -1.32 11.46 -10.23
C ASP A 62 -1.33 9.93 -10.06
N GLY A 63 -2.41 9.36 -9.51
CA GLY A 63 -2.53 7.92 -9.27
C GLY A 63 -1.57 7.37 -8.20
N LEU A 64 -0.96 8.24 -7.40
CA LEU A 64 0.01 7.86 -6.37
C LEU A 64 -0.69 7.31 -5.13
N VAL A 65 -0.41 6.07 -4.77
CA VAL A 65 -0.99 5.45 -3.57
C VAL A 65 -0.04 5.61 -2.39
N PRO A 66 -0.40 6.36 -1.33
CA PRO A 66 0.44 6.52 -0.15
C PRO A 66 0.61 5.17 0.57
N VAL A 67 1.84 4.83 0.95
CA VAL A 67 2.09 3.58 1.69
C VAL A 67 1.62 3.66 3.14
N PHE A 68 1.46 4.87 3.67
CA PHE A 68 0.94 5.15 5.00
C PHE A 68 -0.43 5.79 4.89
N THR A 69 -1.43 5.13 5.45
CA THR A 69 -2.81 5.61 5.47
C THR A 69 -3.32 5.71 6.91
N ARG A 70 -4.00 6.80 7.22
CA ARG A 70 -4.75 6.95 8.47
C ARG A 70 -6.23 6.89 8.12
N TRP A 71 -6.91 5.90 8.70
CA TRP A 71 -8.35 5.72 8.51
C TRP A 71 -9.13 6.48 9.60
N ASN A 72 -10.46 6.46 9.52
CA ASN A 72 -11.35 7.19 10.43
C ASN A 72 -11.20 6.81 11.91
N ASP A 73 -10.62 5.64 12.21
CA ASP A 73 -10.30 5.23 13.58
C ASP A 73 -9.07 5.95 14.16
N GLY A 74 -8.43 6.84 13.39
CA GLY A 74 -7.23 7.58 13.80
C GLY A 74 -5.95 6.75 13.79
N ILE A 75 -6.02 5.47 13.44
CA ILE A 75 -4.88 4.55 13.51
C ILE A 75 -4.11 4.58 12.20
N GLY A 76 -2.84 4.98 12.29
CA GLY A 76 -1.88 4.89 11.19
C GLY A 76 -1.61 3.43 10.83
N ARG A 77 -1.78 3.12 9.55
CA ARG A 77 -1.50 1.83 8.96
C ARG A 77 -0.55 1.99 7.79
N ARG A 78 0.15 0.90 7.49
CA ARG A 78 1.08 0.77 6.38
C ARG A 78 0.63 -0.36 5.47
N LEU A 79 0.81 -0.21 4.17
CA LEU A 79 0.65 -1.29 3.22
C LEU A 79 1.54 -2.50 3.59
N ASP A 80 1.01 -3.71 3.48
CA ASP A 80 1.75 -4.93 3.74
C ASP A 80 2.86 -5.15 2.69
N LEU A 81 4.10 -5.40 3.13
CA LEU A 81 5.24 -5.60 2.22
C LEU A 81 5.06 -6.82 1.31
N GLY A 82 4.44 -7.88 1.83
CA GLY A 82 4.14 -9.08 1.03
C GLY A 82 3.19 -8.76 -0.10
N CYS A 83 2.08 -8.08 0.20
CA CYS A 83 1.14 -7.59 -0.81
C CYS A 83 1.78 -6.67 -1.85
N ILE A 84 2.67 -5.76 -1.44
CA ILE A 84 3.44 -4.92 -2.37
C ILE A 84 4.30 -5.80 -3.28
N GLY A 85 5.07 -6.74 -2.72
CA GLY A 85 5.93 -7.65 -3.48
C GLY A 85 5.18 -8.47 -4.52
N HIS A 86 4.02 -9.02 -4.17
CA HIS A 86 3.15 -9.72 -5.10
C HIS A 86 2.58 -8.81 -6.19
N SER A 87 2.21 -7.57 -5.84
CA SER A 87 1.68 -6.59 -6.81
C SER A 87 2.73 -6.18 -7.85
N VAL A 88 4.01 -6.06 -7.46
CA VAL A 88 5.11 -5.85 -8.42
C VAL A 88 5.24 -7.04 -9.36
N ARG A 89 5.24 -8.27 -8.82
CA ARG A 89 5.34 -9.50 -9.61
C ARG A 89 4.18 -9.68 -10.59
N ARG A 90 2.97 -9.23 -10.20
CA ARG A 90 1.76 -9.27 -11.02
C ARG A 90 1.63 -8.09 -11.99
N ASN A 91 2.63 -7.21 -12.05
CA ASN A 91 2.62 -6.02 -12.91
C ASN A 91 1.46 -5.05 -12.61
N VAL A 92 0.96 -5.04 -11.37
CA VAL A 92 -0.13 -4.14 -10.93
C VAL A 92 0.40 -2.78 -10.50
N ILE A 93 1.61 -2.77 -9.93
CA ILE A 93 2.32 -1.55 -9.54
C ILE A 93 3.71 -1.52 -10.17
N GLU A 94 4.26 -0.32 -10.31
CA GLU A 94 5.67 -0.14 -10.57
C GLU A 94 6.53 -0.63 -9.40
N ARG A 95 7.81 -0.89 -9.68
CA ARG A 95 8.76 -1.24 -8.62
C ARG A 95 8.90 -0.03 -7.67
N PRO A 96 8.65 -0.19 -6.36
CA PRO A 96 8.77 0.90 -5.40
C PRO A 96 10.16 1.53 -5.43
N GLN A 97 10.21 2.86 -5.29
CA GLN A 97 11.43 3.63 -5.19
C GLN A 97 11.45 4.37 -3.85
N ASN A 98 12.65 4.61 -3.33
CA ASN A 98 12.78 5.49 -2.17
C ASN A 98 12.50 6.91 -2.61
N ASP A 99 11.73 7.63 -1.80
CA ASP A 99 11.59 9.07 -1.92
C ASP A 99 12.98 9.73 -1.83
N PRO A 100 13.39 10.57 -2.80
CA PRO A 100 14.72 11.19 -2.81
C PRO A 100 15.00 12.06 -1.59
N ILE A 101 13.96 12.64 -0.98
CA ILE A 101 14.08 13.52 0.18
C ILE A 101 13.94 12.73 1.47
N ALA A 102 12.94 11.83 1.54
CA ALA A 102 12.63 11.11 2.78
C ALA A 102 13.53 9.88 3.01
N GLY A 103 14.13 9.31 1.96
CA GLY A 103 15.02 8.14 2.04
C GLY A 103 14.31 6.80 2.28
N PHE A 104 12.98 6.77 2.20
CA PHE A 104 12.13 5.59 2.32
C PHE A 104 11.01 5.62 1.29
N VAL A 105 10.31 4.50 1.07
CA VAL A 105 9.17 4.46 0.14
C VAL A 105 7.99 5.24 0.74
N SER A 106 7.62 6.37 0.15
CA SER A 106 6.51 7.23 0.60
C SER A 106 5.17 6.90 -0.09
N HIS A 107 5.24 6.39 -1.32
CA HIS A 107 4.08 6.01 -2.13
C HIS A 107 4.46 4.88 -3.10
N ILE A 108 3.44 4.28 -3.73
CA ILE A 108 3.59 3.36 -4.86
C ILE A 108 2.75 3.87 -6.04
N VAL A 109 3.14 3.47 -7.25
CA VAL A 109 2.50 3.89 -8.50
C VAL A 109 1.79 2.69 -9.12
N LEU A 110 0.50 2.82 -9.41
CA LEU A 110 -0.25 1.82 -10.18
C LEU A 110 0.11 1.86 -11.66
N ARG A 111 -0.01 0.71 -12.33
CA ARG A 111 0.13 0.57 -13.79
C ARG A 111 -1.21 0.60 -14.50
#